data_AF-A0A0F8VPF8-F1
#
_entry.id   AF-A0A0F8VPF8-F1
#
_cell.length_a   1.000
_cell.length_b   1.000
_cell.length_c   1.000
_cell.angle_alpha   90.00
_cell.angle_beta   90.00
_cell.angle_gamma   90.00
#
_symmetry.space_group_name_H-M   'P 1'
#
loop_
_entity.id
_entity.type
_entity.pdbx_description
1 polymer ?
#
loop_
_entity_poly.entity_id
_entity_poly.type
_entity_poly.pdbx_seq_one_letter_code
_entity_poly.pdbx_strand_id
1 'polypeptide(L)' 'MSNQIIEKAEKLAYNNGALGFKLNGAGGGGSASILADKGKTSFLKKILIQEGFQILPSKFDFLGVQTWTT' A
#
# COMPACT_ATOMS: atom_id res chain seq x y z
N MET A 1 15.73 0.52 -2.67
CA MET A 1 15.96 1.56 -3.69
C MET A 1 14.67 2.36 -3.83
N SER A 2 14.73 3.69 -3.70
CA SER A 2 13.57 4.59 -3.78
C SER A 2 13.66 5.45 -5.05
N ASN A 3 12.53 5.99 -5.51
CA ASN A 3 12.47 6.92 -6.64
C ASN A 3 11.52 8.08 -6.30
N GLN A 4 11.49 9.12 -7.13
CA GLN A 4 10.69 10.33 -6.88
C GLN A 4 9.19 10.06 -6.72
N ILE A 5 8.63 9.07 -7.45
CA ILE A 5 7.21 8.71 -7.33
C ILE A 5 6.93 8.09 -5.96
N ILE A 6 7.81 7.20 -5.51
CA ILE A 6 7.72 6.54 -4.20
C ILE A 6 7.87 7.57 -3.08
N GLU A 7 8.87 8.45 -3.15
CA GLU A 7 9.10 9.49 -2.15
C GLU A 7 7.92 10.47 -2.07
N LYS A 8 7.31 10.80 -3.22
CA LYS A 8 6.09 11.60 -3.26
C LYS A 8 4.93 10.88 -2.58
N ALA A 9 4.72 9.59 -2.88
CA ALA A 9 3.67 8.78 -2.29
C ALA A 9 3.84 8.63 -0.76
N GLU A 10 5.06 8.41 -0.30
CA GLU A 10 5.40 8.30 1.12
C GLU A 10 5.10 9.60 1.86
N LYS A 11 5.59 10.74 1.36
CA LYS A 11 5.30 12.06 1.95
C LYS A 11 3.80 12.35 1.97
N LEU A 12 3.11 12.08 0.87
CA LEU A 12 1.68 12.26 0.78
C LEU A 12 0.93 11.38 1.79
N ALA A 13 1.33 10.13 1.97
CA ALA A 13 0.72 9.23 2.93
C ALA A 13 0.89 9.76 4.37
N TYR A 14 2.12 10.11 4.78
CA TYR A 14 2.37 10.65 6.12
C TYR A 14 1.61 11.95 6.39
N ASN A 15 1.61 12.89 5.43
CA ASN A 15 0.88 14.15 5.56
C ASN A 15 -0.63 13.98 5.70
N ASN A 16 -1.18 12.82 5.31
CA ASN A 16 -2.62 12.55 5.33
C ASN A 16 -3.02 11.46 6.34
N GLY A 17 -2.16 11.16 7.31
CA GLY A 17 -2.48 10.30 8.45
C GLY A 17 -2.05 8.84 8.30
N ALA A 18 -0.97 8.58 7.56
CA ALA A 18 -0.27 7.30 7.68
C ALA A 18 0.62 7.29 8.93
N LEU A 19 0.63 6.17 9.64
CA LEU A 19 1.54 5.85 10.76
C LEU A 19 2.78 5.09 10.27
N GLY A 20 2.71 4.47 9.09
CA GLY A 20 3.83 3.77 8.49
C GLY A 20 3.65 3.55 7.00
N PHE A 21 4.77 3.48 6.29
CA PHE A 21 4.85 3.24 4.86
C PHE A 21 6.00 2.28 4.57
N LYS A 22 5.74 1.21 3.81
CA LYS A 22 6.78 0.23 3.45
C LYS A 22 6.59 -0.24 2.01
N LEU A 23 7.65 -0.15 1.23
CA LEU A 23 7.72 -0.80 -0.08
C LEU A 23 7.74 -2.33 0.08
N ASN A 24 7.02 -3.00 -0.81
CA ASN A 24 7.01 -4.46 -0.90
C ASN A 24 8.07 -4.94 -1.91
N GLY A 25 8.68 -6.10 -1.66
CA GLY A 25 9.69 -6.70 -2.54
C GLY A 25 11.05 -6.01 -2.51
N ALA A 26 11.74 -5.99 -3.65
CA ALA A 26 13.11 -5.46 -3.80
C ALA A 26 13.18 -3.90 -3.75
N GLY A 27 12.05 -3.22 -3.92
CA GLY A 27 11.95 -1.78 -4.07
C GLY A 27 12.05 -1.29 -5.52
N GLY A 28 12.15 0.03 -5.72
CA GLY A 28 12.23 0.67 -7.04
C GLY A 28 10.88 0.86 -7.76
N GLY A 29 9.81 0.22 -7.27
CA GLY A 29 8.45 0.34 -7.80
C GLY A 29 7.51 -0.69 -7.18
N GLY A 30 6.46 -1.06 -7.93
CA GLY A 30 5.51 -2.10 -7.53
C GLY A 30 4.44 -1.61 -6.54
N SER A 31 4.35 -2.27 -5.39
CA SER A 31 3.34 -1.97 -4.36
C SER A 31 3.98 -1.52 -3.04
N ALA A 32 3.20 -0.77 -2.26
CA ALA A 32 3.55 -0.38 -0.91
C ALA A 32 2.41 -0.75 0.05
N SER A 33 2.78 -1.11 1.27
CA SER A 33 1.85 -1.29 2.38
C SER A 33 1.86 -0.03 3.23
N ILE A 34 0.68 0.53 3.49
CA ILE A 34 0.50 1.77 4.26
C ILE A 34 -0.35 1.45 5.49
N LEU A 35 0.20 1.74 6.67
CA LEU A 35 -0.53 1.68 7.92
C LEU A 35 -1.21 3.04 8.15
N ALA A 36 -2.53 3.08 8.06
CA ALA A 36 -3.30 4.30 8.31
C ALA A 36 -3.61 4.47 9.80
N ASP A 37 -3.65 5.71 10.26
CA ASP A 37 -4.22 6.06 11.57
C ASP A 37 -5.73 5.81 11.59
N LYS A 38 -6.30 5.72 12.80
CA LYS A 38 -7.71 5.41 13.02
C LYS A 38 -8.60 6.40 12.27
N GLY A 39 -9.48 5.88 11.42
CA GLY A 39 -10.42 6.67 10.62
C GLY A 39 -9.82 7.35 9.38
N LYS A 40 -8.51 7.23 9.13
CA LYS A 40 -7.84 7.87 7.97
C LYS A 40 -7.81 7.01 6.71
N THR A 41 -8.15 5.72 6.81
CA THR A 41 -8.06 4.75 5.70
C THR A 41 -8.81 5.21 4.43
N SER A 42 -10.08 5.61 4.54
CA SER A 42 -10.88 6.01 3.37
C SER A 42 -10.35 7.28 2.71
N PHE A 43 -9.87 8.22 3.53
CA PHE A 43 -9.29 9.47 3.04
C PHE A 43 -7.97 9.24 2.31
N LEU A 44 -7.07 8.43 2.89
CA LEU A 44 -5.82 8.02 2.24
C LEU A 44 -6.06 7.31 0.91
N LYS A 45 -7.03 6.37 0.85
CA LYS A 45 -7.40 5.70 -0.39
C LYS A 45 -7.81 6.70 -1.47
N LYS A 46 -8.67 7.67 -1.15
CA LYS A 46 -9.14 8.69 -2.09
C LYS A 46 -7.96 9.50 -2.66
N ILE A 47 -7.07 9.98 -1.79
CA ILE A 47 -5.93 10.80 -2.19
C ILE A 47 -4.96 10.02 -3.08
N LEU A 48 -4.65 8.77 -2.72
CA LEU A 48 -3.74 7.94 -3.52
C LEU A 48 -4.33 7.61 -4.90
N ILE A 49 -5.64 7.38 -4.99
CA ILE A 49 -6.32 7.20 -6.29
C ILE A 49 -6.23 8.47 -7.14
N GLN A 50 -6.40 9.66 -6.55
CA GLN A 50 -6.30 10.93 -7.25
C GLN A 50 -4.89 11.19 -7.81
N GLU A 51 -3.85 10.64 -7.17
CA GLU A 51 -2.46 10.68 -7.63
C GLU A 51 -2.11 9.55 -8.62
N GLY A 52 -3.11 8.77 -9.07
CA GLY A 52 -2.93 7.73 -10.07
C GLY A 52 -2.49 6.38 -9.53
N PHE A 53 -2.50 6.17 -8.21
CA PHE A 53 -2.20 4.87 -7.61
C PHE A 53 -3.44 3.96 -7.58
N GLN A 54 -3.22 2.66 -7.70
CA GLN A 54 -4.25 1.65 -7.52
C GLN A 54 -4.29 1.14 -6.07
N ILE A 55 -5.49 1.05 -5.49
CA ILE A 55 -5.68 0.43 -4.18
C ILE A 55 -5.90 -1.07 -4.36
N LEU A 56 -5.00 -1.87 -3.79
CA LEU A 56 -5.12 -3.32 -3.76
C LEU A 56 -5.89 -3.77 -2.51
N PRO A 57 -6.82 -4.73 -2.62
CA PRO A 57 -7.40 -5.36 -1.45
C PRO A 57 -6.30 -6.09 -0.67
N SER A 58 -6.23 -5.86 0.63
CA SER A 58 -5.32 -6.56 1.52
C SER A 58 -6.13 -7.46 2.44
N LYS A 59 -6.00 -8.76 2.25
CA LYS A 59 -6.53 -9.80 3.13
C LYS A 59 -5.40 -10.80 3.35
N PHE A 60 -5.10 -11.07 4.61
CA PHE A 60 -4.15 -12.14 4.92
C PHE A 60 -4.80 -13.48 4.63
N ASP A 61 -4.10 -14.28 3.83
CA ASP A 61 -4.40 -15.70 3.69
C ASP A 61 -3.47 -16.46 4.64
N PHE A 62 -4.06 -17.41 5.36
CA PHE A 62 -3.36 -18.30 6.28
C PHE A 62 -3.27 -19.72 5.74
N LEU A 63 -3.89 -19.98 4.58
CA LEU A 63 -3.75 -21.23 3.86
C LEU A 63 -2.51 -21.15 2.97
N GLY A 64 -1.66 -22.17 3.08
CA GLY A 64 -0.54 -22.35 2.16
C GLY A 64 -0.99 -22.88 0.80
N VAL A 65 -0.06 -23.43 0.03
CA VAL A 65 -0.39 -24.08 -1.24
C VAL A 65 -1.36 -25.25 -1.02
N GLN A 66 -2.40 -25.33 -1.85
CA GLN A 66 -3.40 -26.41 -1.83
C GLN A 66 -3.50 -27.04 -3.22
N THR A 67 -3.71 -28.35 -3.26
CA THR A 67 -3.97 -29.11 -4.49
C THR A 67 -5.34 -29.77 -4.42
N TRP A 68 -5.97 -29.96 -5.58
CA TRP A 68 -7.31 -30.54 -5.70
C TRP A 68 -7.23 -31.73 -6.64
N THR A 69 -8.01 -32.78 -6.36
CA THR A 69 -8.21 -33.91 -7.27
C THR A 69 -9.65 -33.87 -7.76
N THR A 70 -9.81 -34.04 -9.07
CA THR A 70 -11.11 -34.32 -9.72
C THR A 70 -11.53 -35.75 -9.50
#